data_AF-A0A1I3JJC4-F1
#
_entry.id   AF-A0A1I3JJC4-F1
#
_cell.length_a   1.000
_cell.length_b   1.000
_cell.length_c   1.000
_cell.angle_alpha   90.00
_cell.angle_beta   90.00
_cell.angle_gamma   90.00
#
_symmetry.space_group_name_H-M   'P 1'
#
loop_
_entity.id
_entity.type
_entity.pdbx_description
1 polymer ?
#
loop_
_entity_poly.entity_id
_entity_poly.type
_entity_poly.pdbx_seq_one_letter_code
_entity_poly.pdbx_strand_id
1 'polypeptide(L)'
;MHTWYESQDAATSVPVSHSRCLRRLDHVVFSTYWGQMMDISESQPKGDEMLIELTADVVSAYVSNNPVPAGELPNLIADVHAALGRVGGAPEQAPADKQKPAVNPKKSVTDDYIICLEDGKKFKSLKRHLMTHYGLTPDQYREKWGLEPNYPMVAPSYAAARSQLAKQMGLGRKRAPAK
;
A
#
# COMPACT_ATOMS: atom_id res chain seq x y z
N MET A 1 -39.55 -33.37 -11.44
CA MET A 1 -40.79 -33.26 -10.63
C MET A 1 -40.35 -33.30 -9.18
N HIS A 2 -40.34 -32.14 -8.51
CA HIS A 2 -41.23 -31.83 -7.35
C HIS A 2 -40.93 -32.80 -6.18
N THR A 3 -40.44 -32.39 -5.01
CA THR A 3 -41.05 -31.45 -4.04
C THR A 3 -39.99 -31.13 -2.96
N TRP A 4 -39.58 -29.88 -2.72
CA TRP A 4 -40.08 -28.99 -1.64
C TRP A 4 -40.94 -29.68 -0.55
N TYR A 5 -40.41 -29.72 0.68
CA TYR A 5 -41.07 -30.11 1.93
C TYR A 5 -40.49 -29.13 2.97
N GLU A 6 -41.13 -28.04 3.40
CA GLU A 6 -42.50 -27.78 3.88
C GLU A 6 -42.90 -28.64 5.09
N SER A 7 -42.69 -28.08 6.28
CA SER A 7 -43.55 -28.12 7.50
C SER A 7 -42.70 -27.81 8.74
N GLN A 8 -42.89 -26.65 9.41
CA GLN A 8 -43.84 -26.37 10.53
C GLN A 8 -43.17 -26.66 11.90
N ASP A 9 -43.32 -25.94 13.01
CA ASP A 9 -44.27 -24.95 13.56
C ASP A 9 -43.53 -24.12 14.65
N ALA A 10 -43.67 -22.79 14.72
CA ALA A 10 -44.65 -22.04 15.53
C ALA A 10 -44.58 -22.27 17.06
N ALA A 11 -43.97 -21.33 17.79
CA ALA A 11 -44.15 -21.13 19.24
C ALA A 11 -44.12 -19.63 19.62
N THR A 12 -45.34 -19.09 19.75
CA THR A 12 -45.84 -18.20 20.83
C THR A 12 -45.06 -16.96 21.33
N SER A 13 -45.75 -15.83 21.13
CA SER A 13 -45.84 -14.53 21.85
C SER A 13 -45.47 -14.50 23.36
N VAL A 14 -45.05 -13.39 23.99
CA VAL A 14 -45.74 -12.10 24.31
C VAL A 14 -44.70 -11.10 24.93
N PRO A 15 -44.91 -9.76 24.88
CA PRO A 15 -43.87 -8.73 25.16
C PRO A 15 -43.85 -8.17 26.59
N VAL A 16 -42.68 -7.70 27.04
CA VAL A 16 -42.48 -7.04 28.36
C VAL A 16 -42.47 -5.52 28.22
N SER A 17 -43.40 -4.92 28.98
CA SER A 17 -43.68 -3.50 29.16
C SER A 17 -42.59 -2.78 29.98
N HIS A 18 -42.11 -1.62 29.50
CA HIS A 18 -41.27 -0.70 30.26
C HIS A 18 -42.12 0.50 30.72
N SER A 19 -42.43 0.54 32.01
CA SER A 19 -43.00 1.70 32.69
C SER A 19 -41.95 2.33 33.62
N ARG A 20 -41.85 3.65 33.48
CA ARG A 20 -40.97 4.63 34.15
C ARG A 20 -40.90 4.49 35.68
N CYS A 21 -39.77 4.91 36.28
CA CYS A 21 -39.82 5.70 37.51
C CYS A 21 -38.59 6.62 37.66
N LEU A 22 -38.88 7.83 38.14
CA LEU A 22 -38.03 9.02 38.23
C LEU A 22 -36.92 8.93 39.29
N ARG A 23 -35.85 9.74 39.14
CA ARG A 23 -35.41 10.61 40.23
C ARG A 23 -34.66 11.85 39.73
N ARG A 24 -35.07 12.97 40.31
CA ARG A 24 -34.72 14.39 40.16
C ARG A 24 -33.96 14.80 41.43
N LEU A 25 -33.15 15.87 41.36
CA LEU A 25 -32.49 16.70 42.42
C LEU A 25 -30.97 16.78 42.15
N ASP A 26 -30.24 17.91 42.12
CA ASP A 26 -30.51 19.34 41.92
C ASP A 26 -29.16 20.00 41.55
N HIS A 27 -29.18 20.95 40.60
CA HIS A 27 -28.02 21.36 39.78
C HIS A 27 -27.57 22.82 40.03
N VAL A 28 -27.79 23.38 41.22
CA VAL A 28 -27.81 24.86 41.40
C VAL A 28 -26.81 25.43 42.43
N VAL A 29 -26.06 24.63 43.19
CA VAL A 29 -25.11 25.17 44.20
C VAL A 29 -23.70 24.55 44.09
N PHE A 30 -23.17 24.49 42.87
CA PHE A 30 -21.73 24.24 42.64
C PHE A 30 -21.16 25.20 41.58
N SER A 31 -21.94 26.23 41.22
CA SER A 31 -21.69 27.08 40.05
C SER A 31 -20.90 28.36 40.33
N THR A 32 -20.56 28.67 41.58
CA THR A 32 -20.05 30.01 41.92
C THR A 32 -18.86 30.05 42.87
N TYR A 33 -18.36 28.92 43.35
CA TYR A 33 -17.24 28.90 44.29
C TYR A 33 -16.24 27.77 44.01
N TRP A 34 -15.67 27.79 42.80
CA TRP A 34 -14.36 27.19 42.55
C TRP A 34 -13.69 27.91 41.36
N GLY A 35 -12.63 28.66 41.65
CA GLY A 35 -11.51 28.74 40.69
C GLY A 35 -11.32 30.02 39.88
N GLN A 36 -11.30 31.19 40.51
CA GLN A 36 -10.50 32.33 40.03
C GLN A 36 -8.98 32.05 40.24
N MET A 37 -8.45 30.93 39.74
CA MET A 37 -7.05 30.55 39.97
C MET A 37 -6.52 29.65 38.84
N MET A 38 -5.59 30.21 38.06
CA MET A 38 -4.74 29.59 37.03
C MET A 38 -5.43 29.24 35.70
N ASP A 39 -5.62 30.25 34.85
CA ASP A 39 -5.51 30.05 33.39
C ASP A 39 -4.00 30.02 33.03
N ILE A 40 -3.28 29.04 33.57
CA ILE A 40 -2.08 28.53 32.90
C ILE A 40 -2.66 27.54 31.89
N SER A 41 -2.95 28.05 30.71
CA SER A 41 -3.06 27.21 29.54
C SER A 41 -1.68 26.60 29.33
N GLU A 42 -1.43 25.46 29.97
CA GLU A 42 -0.32 24.59 29.64
C GLU A 42 -0.65 23.99 28.28
N SER A 43 -0.49 24.80 27.24
CA SER A 43 -0.46 24.35 25.87
C SER A 43 0.72 23.41 25.78
N GLN A 44 0.42 22.11 25.76
CA GLN A 44 1.38 21.08 25.42
C GLN A 44 2.13 21.58 24.18
N PRO A 45 3.47 21.70 24.21
CA PRO A 45 4.21 22.17 23.06
C PRO A 45 3.85 21.23 21.91
N LYS A 46 3.36 21.82 20.81
CA LYS A 46 3.21 21.06 19.57
C LYS A 46 4.57 20.44 19.28
N GLY A 47 4.62 19.18 18.83
CA GLY A 47 5.89 18.47 18.65
C GLY A 47 6.93 19.29 17.88
N ASP A 48 6.48 20.12 16.94
CA ASP A 48 7.32 21.06 16.19
C ASP A 48 8.00 22.14 17.07
N GLU A 49 7.31 22.70 18.06
CA GLU A 49 7.83 23.72 18.97
C GLU A 49 8.91 23.14 19.90
N MET A 50 8.67 21.92 20.40
CA MET A 50 9.65 21.16 21.18
C MET A 50 10.89 20.79 20.33
N LEU A 51 10.69 20.42 19.07
CA LEU A 51 11.80 20.13 18.14
C LEU A 51 12.65 21.37 17.86
N ILE A 52 12.03 22.54 17.74
CA ILE A 52 12.73 23.82 17.55
C ILE A 52 13.57 24.15 18.78
N GLU A 53 13.01 24.02 19.99
CA GLU A 53 13.75 24.26 21.24
C GLU A 53 14.95 23.31 21.38
N LEU A 54 14.74 22.00 21.19
CA LEU A 54 15.81 21.00 21.22
C LEU A 54 16.90 21.26 20.18
N THR A 55 16.51 21.69 18.97
CA THR A 55 17.46 22.05 17.91
C THR A 55 18.30 23.26 18.33
N ALA A 56 17.66 24.31 18.87
CA ALA A 56 18.34 25.53 19.31
C ALA A 56 19.35 25.24 20.43
N ASP A 57 18.97 24.41 21.41
CA ASP A 57 19.85 24.00 22.49
C ASP A 57 21.09 23.26 21.98
N VAL A 58 20.90 22.27 21.09
CA VAL A 58 22.01 21.49 20.51
C VAL A 58 22.94 22.37 19.68
N VAL A 59 22.39 23.25 18.82
CA VAL A 59 23.20 24.13 17.98
C VAL A 59 23.96 25.15 18.83
N SER A 60 23.34 25.70 19.88
CA SER A 60 24.00 26.65 20.78
C SER A 60 25.19 26.01 21.51
N ALA A 61 25.04 24.77 21.99
CA ALA A 61 26.12 24.01 22.62
C ALA A 61 27.25 23.73 21.62
N TYR A 62 26.92 23.33 20.39
CA TYR A 62 27.91 23.03 19.36
C TYR A 62 28.73 24.26 18.95
N VAL A 63 28.07 25.40 18.71
CA VAL A 63 28.74 26.66 18.32
C VAL A 63 29.54 27.26 19.48
N SER A 64 29.13 27.02 20.74
CA SER A 64 29.88 27.50 21.91
C SER A 64 31.27 26.84 22.06
N ASN A 65 31.41 25.60 21.58
CA ASN A 65 32.64 24.82 21.69
C ASN A 65 33.43 24.72 20.37
N ASN A 66 32.81 25.08 19.23
CA ASN A 66 33.41 24.96 17.91
C ASN A 66 33.24 26.26 17.11
N PRO A 67 34.33 26.86 16.59
CA PRO A 67 34.21 28.03 15.71
C PRO A 67 33.63 27.60 14.35
N VAL A 68 32.39 28.01 14.06
CA VAL A 68 31.70 27.72 12.79
C VAL A 68 31.66 28.99 11.91
N PRO A 69 32.03 28.92 10.62
CA PRO A 69 31.88 30.03 9.69
C PRO A 69 30.40 30.42 9.53
N ALA A 70 30.11 31.71 9.41
CA ALA A 70 28.73 32.21 9.27
C ALA A 70 27.97 31.62 8.06
N GLY A 71 28.68 31.17 7.02
CA GLY A 71 28.09 30.52 5.85
C GLY A 71 27.58 29.09 6.09
N GLU A 72 28.12 28.38 7.08
CA GLU A 72 27.76 26.99 7.40
C GLU A 72 26.68 26.88 8.48
N LEU A 73 26.40 27.98 9.21
CA LEU A 73 25.41 28.01 10.28
C LEU A 73 24.00 27.60 9.83
N PRO A 74 23.47 28.07 8.69
CA PRO A 74 22.14 27.69 8.23
C PRO A 74 22.05 26.20 7.87
N ASN A 75 23.11 25.65 7.27
CA ASN A 75 23.19 24.23 6.90
C ASN A 75 23.16 23.36 8.16
N LEU A 76 23.94 23.72 9.18
CA LEU A 76 23.99 22.99 10.45
C LEU A 76 22.62 22.96 11.14
N ILE A 77 21.91 24.09 11.19
CA ILE A 77 20.57 24.17 11.80
C ILE A 77 19.59 23.25 11.04
N ALA A 78 19.61 23.27 9.71
CA ALA A 78 18.76 22.42 8.88
C ALA A 78 19.05 20.93 9.10
N ASP A 79 20.33 20.55 9.17
CA ASP A 79 20.76 19.17 9.36
C ASP A 79 20.34 18.62 10.73
N VAL A 80 20.54 19.39 11.81
CA VAL A 80 20.16 18.98 13.17
C VAL A 80 18.64 18.89 13.30
N HIS A 81 17.90 19.88 12.79
CA HIS A 81 16.44 19.87 12.80
C HIS A 81 15.89 18.66 12.02
N ALA A 82 16.44 18.38 10.84
CA ALA A 82 16.07 17.22 10.04
C ALA A 82 16.42 15.89 10.74
N ALA A 83 17.58 15.81 11.41
CA ALA A 83 17.99 14.63 12.15
C ALA A 83 17.03 14.33 13.32
N LEU A 84 16.67 15.34 14.11
CA LEU A 84 15.72 15.21 15.22
C LEU A 84 14.31 14.85 14.71
N GLY A 85 13.86 15.49 13.63
CA GLY A 85 12.59 15.17 12.97
C GLY A 85 12.51 13.73 12.44
N ARG A 86 13.63 13.16 11.95
CA ARG A 86 13.70 11.75 11.52
C ARG A 86 13.70 10.74 12.67
N VAL A 87 14.18 11.15 13.86
CA VAL A 87 14.17 10.29 15.05
C VAL A 87 12.77 10.24 15.67
N GLY A 88 12.04 11.37 15.66
CA GLY A 88 10.68 11.46 16.20
C GLY A 88 9.58 11.09 15.19
N GLY A 89 9.82 11.24 13.89
CA GLY A 89 8.92 10.86 12.81
C GLY A 89 9.07 9.40 12.40
N ALA A 90 7.99 8.77 11.95
CA ALA A 90 8.07 7.50 11.27
C ALA A 90 9.11 7.60 10.15
N PRO A 91 10.01 6.60 9.97
CA PRO A 91 11.05 6.66 8.96
C PRO A 91 10.38 6.95 7.62
N GLU A 92 10.82 8.04 6.99
CA GLU A 92 10.42 8.36 5.63
C GLU A 92 10.61 7.09 4.80
N GLN A 93 9.49 6.53 4.33
CA GLN A 93 9.50 5.35 3.49
C GLN A 93 10.41 5.69 2.32
N ALA A 94 11.62 5.13 2.34
CA ALA A 94 12.55 5.23 1.24
C ALA A 94 11.73 4.96 -0.04
N PRO A 95 11.77 5.88 -1.03
CA PRO A 95 10.93 5.76 -2.21
C PRO A 95 11.18 4.36 -2.76
N ALA A 96 10.13 3.53 -2.75
CA ALA A 96 10.21 2.09 -3.02
C ALA A 96 11.20 1.86 -4.15
N ASP A 97 12.40 1.36 -3.80
CA ASP A 97 13.50 1.16 -4.72
C ASP A 97 12.92 0.26 -5.81
N LYS A 98 12.64 0.87 -6.98
CA LYS A 98 11.96 0.19 -8.08
C LYS A 98 12.80 -1.03 -8.36
N GLN A 99 12.30 -2.21 -7.97
CA GLN A 99 13.03 -3.45 -7.98
C GLN A 99 13.85 -3.51 -9.27
N LYS A 100 15.18 -3.46 -9.14
CA LYS A 100 16.07 -3.44 -10.30
C LYS A 100 15.68 -4.65 -11.15
N PRO A 101 15.18 -4.44 -12.39
CA PRO A 101 14.65 -5.53 -13.18
C PRO A 101 15.76 -6.58 -13.33
N ALA A 102 15.46 -7.83 -12.96
CA ALA A 102 16.43 -8.93 -12.93
C ALA A 102 17.17 -9.09 -14.27
N VAL A 103 16.55 -8.64 -15.36
CA VAL A 103 17.09 -8.56 -16.72
C VAL A 103 16.45 -7.40 -17.46
N ASN A 104 17.18 -6.81 -18.40
CA ASN A 104 16.63 -5.80 -19.30
C ASN A 104 15.43 -6.40 -20.07
N PRO A 105 14.26 -5.73 -20.12
CA PRO A 105 13.04 -6.26 -20.70
C PRO A 105 13.19 -6.72 -22.16
N LYS A 106 14.10 -6.11 -22.93
CA LYS A 106 14.39 -6.53 -24.32
C LYS A 106 15.17 -7.84 -24.42
N LYS A 107 15.92 -8.22 -23.38
CA LYS A 107 16.71 -9.46 -23.30
C LYS A 107 15.97 -10.60 -22.58
N SER A 108 14.77 -10.33 -22.05
CA SER A 108 13.97 -11.29 -21.30
C SER A 108 13.29 -12.34 -22.19
N VAL A 109 13.19 -12.09 -23.50
CA VAL A 109 12.61 -13.02 -24.48
C VAL A 109 13.75 -13.70 -25.24
N THR A 110 13.81 -15.02 -25.12
CA THR A 110 14.64 -15.87 -25.99
C THR A 110 13.74 -16.89 -26.71
N ASP A 111 14.23 -17.49 -27.79
CA ASP A 111 13.43 -18.40 -28.62
C ASP A 111 12.90 -19.60 -27.83
N ASP A 112 13.71 -20.14 -26.91
CA ASP A 112 13.37 -21.34 -26.12
C ASP A 112 12.73 -21.03 -24.76
N TYR A 113 13.01 -19.86 -24.18
CA TYR A 113 12.53 -19.49 -22.84
C TYR A 113 12.34 -17.98 -22.65
N ILE A 114 11.48 -17.63 -21.70
CA ILE A 114 11.25 -16.26 -21.25
C ILE A 114 11.62 -16.15 -19.78
N ILE A 115 12.27 -15.04 -19.42
CA ILE A 115 12.72 -14.76 -18.05
C ILE A 115 11.67 -13.89 -17.35
N CYS A 116 11.25 -14.28 -16.14
CA CYS A 116 10.39 -13.45 -15.28
C CYS A 116 11.18 -12.26 -14.74
N LEU A 117 10.66 -11.03 -14.87
CA LEU A 117 11.30 -9.82 -14.34
C LEU A 117 11.26 -9.74 -12.80
N GLU A 118 10.34 -10.48 -12.16
CA GLU A 118 10.19 -10.52 -10.70
C GLU A 118 11.18 -11.51 -10.06
N ASP A 119 11.31 -12.71 -10.64
CA ASP A 119 12.08 -13.81 -10.05
C ASP A 119 13.44 -14.06 -10.71
N GLY A 120 13.65 -13.55 -11.94
CA GLY A 120 14.82 -13.87 -12.77
C GLY A 120 14.88 -15.32 -13.28
N LYS A 121 13.82 -16.12 -13.06
CA LYS A 121 13.76 -17.53 -13.48
C LYS A 121 13.30 -17.69 -14.93
N LYS A 122 13.78 -18.76 -15.58
CA LYS A 122 13.49 -19.10 -16.99
C LYS A 122 12.27 -20.01 -17.09
N PHE A 123 11.32 -19.66 -17.95
CA PHE A 123 10.09 -20.40 -18.17
C PHE A 123 9.74 -20.50 -19.65
N LYS A 124 9.06 -21.59 -20.05
CA LYS A 124 8.47 -21.70 -21.39
C LYS A 124 7.19 -20.86 -21.55
N SER A 125 6.43 -20.71 -20.45
CA SER A 125 5.23 -19.86 -20.39
C SER A 125 5.23 -18.99 -19.14
N LEU A 126 5.37 -17.67 -19.33
CA LEU A 126 5.32 -16.71 -18.24
C LEU A 126 3.90 -16.56 -17.69
N LYS A 127 2.87 -16.67 -18.55
CA LYS A 127 1.45 -16.59 -18.16
C LYS A 127 1.09 -17.54 -17.01
N ARG A 128 1.58 -18.78 -17.04
CA ARG A 128 1.29 -19.77 -15.98
C ARG A 128 1.91 -19.34 -14.65
N HIS A 129 3.16 -18.89 -14.70
CA HIS A 129 3.90 -18.44 -13.52
C HIS A 129 3.23 -17.23 -12.85
N LEU A 130 2.84 -16.23 -13.65
CA LEU A 130 2.13 -15.03 -13.18
C LEU A 130 0.82 -15.37 -12.46
N MET A 131 0.03 -16.27 -13.03
CA MET A 131 -1.26 -16.66 -12.45
C MET A 131 -1.11 -17.45 -11.15
N THR A 132 -0.15 -18.37 -11.06
CA THR A 132 0.01 -19.24 -9.88
C THR A 132 0.72 -18.57 -8.72
N HIS A 133 1.77 -17.78 -8.99
CA HIS A 133 2.57 -17.16 -7.93
C HIS A 133 2.07 -15.79 -7.51
N TYR A 134 1.61 -14.99 -8.48
CA TYR A 134 1.26 -13.60 -8.24
C TYR A 134 -0.22 -13.30 -8.40
N GLY A 135 -1.00 -14.23 -8.98
CA GLY A 135 -2.41 -13.98 -9.31
C GLY A 135 -2.61 -12.85 -10.33
N LEU A 136 -1.54 -12.42 -11.01
CA LEU A 136 -1.57 -11.28 -11.93
C LEU A 136 -1.99 -11.70 -13.33
N THR A 137 -2.77 -10.85 -13.98
CA THR A 137 -3.03 -10.99 -15.42
C THR A 137 -1.81 -10.54 -16.23
N PRO A 138 -1.64 -11.05 -17.46
CA PRO A 138 -0.57 -10.61 -18.34
C PRO A 138 -0.56 -9.10 -18.59
N ASP A 139 -1.72 -8.46 -18.58
CA ASP A 139 -1.86 -7.02 -18.84
C ASP A 139 -1.42 -6.19 -17.63
N GLN A 140 -1.85 -6.56 -16.42
CA GLN A 140 -1.37 -5.94 -15.18
C GLN A 140 0.15 -6.07 -15.02
N TYR A 141 0.70 -7.20 -15.46
CA TYR A 141 2.14 -7.39 -15.48
C TYR A 141 2.85 -6.45 -16.46
N ARG A 142 2.25 -6.16 -17.62
CA ARG A 142 2.80 -5.17 -18.57
C ARG A 142 2.73 -3.77 -18.01
N GLU A 143 1.63 -3.40 -17.38
CA GLU A 143 1.45 -2.09 -16.74
C GLU A 143 2.44 -1.90 -15.59
N LYS A 144 2.62 -2.93 -14.74
CA LYS A 144 3.57 -2.90 -13.61
C LYS A 144 5.01 -2.60 -14.06
N TRP A 145 5.41 -3.16 -15.20
CA TRP A 145 6.78 -3.03 -15.72
C TRP A 145 6.93 -2.03 -16.88
N GLY A 146 5.85 -1.36 -17.30
CA GLY A 146 5.87 -0.44 -18.45
C GLY A 146 6.30 -1.09 -19.78
N LEU A 147 5.90 -2.36 -19.99
CA LEU A 147 6.25 -3.13 -21.19
C LEU A 147 5.34 -2.77 -22.37
N GLU A 148 5.85 -2.91 -23.60
CA GLU A 148 5.02 -2.73 -24.79
C GLU A 148 3.84 -3.73 -24.84
N PRO A 149 2.68 -3.33 -25.41
CA PRO A 149 1.52 -4.22 -25.55
C PRO A 149 1.81 -5.49 -26.34
N ASN A 150 2.73 -5.42 -27.31
CA ASN A 150 3.11 -6.53 -28.17
C ASN A 150 4.15 -7.49 -27.55
N TYR A 151 4.42 -7.38 -26.24
CA TYR A 151 5.40 -8.23 -25.57
C TYR A 151 4.89 -9.69 -25.47
N PRO A 152 5.66 -10.68 -26.00
CA PRO A 152 5.27 -12.08 -25.96
C PRO A 152 5.39 -12.64 -24.53
N MET A 153 4.33 -13.28 -24.04
CA MET A 153 4.27 -13.87 -22.69
C MET A 153 4.61 -15.37 -22.67
N VAL A 154 4.96 -15.91 -23.84
CA VAL A 154 5.27 -17.32 -24.06
C VAL A 154 6.42 -17.38 -25.05
N ALA A 155 7.36 -18.30 -24.85
CA ALA A 155 8.52 -18.43 -25.72
C ALA A 155 8.09 -18.62 -27.20
N PRO A 156 8.70 -17.92 -28.17
CA PRO A 156 8.35 -18.02 -29.58
C PRO A 156 8.33 -19.46 -30.12
N SER A 157 9.31 -20.29 -29.74
CA SER A 157 9.38 -21.71 -30.13
C SER A 157 8.17 -22.51 -29.62
N TYR A 158 7.75 -22.27 -28.38
CA TYR A 158 6.58 -22.93 -27.79
C TYR A 158 5.27 -22.47 -28.43
N ALA A 159 5.15 -21.17 -28.74
CA ALA A 159 4.01 -20.61 -29.46
C ALA A 159 3.90 -21.20 -30.88
N ALA A 160 5.03 -21.35 -31.58
CA ALA A 160 5.09 -21.97 -32.90
C ALA A 160 4.67 -23.45 -32.85
N ALA A 161 5.20 -24.23 -31.91
CA ALA A 161 4.84 -25.64 -31.74
C ALA A 161 3.34 -25.84 -31.43
N ARG A 162 2.76 -25.02 -30.53
CA ARG A 162 1.32 -25.04 -30.26
C ARG A 162 0.49 -24.64 -31.48
N SER A 163 0.91 -23.62 -32.23
CA SER A 163 0.22 -23.19 -33.44
C SER A 163 0.22 -24.28 -34.53
N GLN A 164 1.36 -24.95 -34.73
CA GLN A 164 1.47 -26.06 -35.67
C GLN A 164 0.56 -27.23 -35.27
N LEU A 165 0.56 -27.61 -33.99
CA LEU A 165 -0.33 -28.65 -33.48
C LEU A 165 -1.80 -28.27 -33.70
N ALA A 166 -2.21 -27.03 -33.40
CA ALA A 166 -3.58 -26.58 -33.60
C ALA A 166 -4.02 -26.62 -35.09
N LYS A 167 -3.11 -26.29 -36.00
CA LYS A 167 -3.35 -26.38 -37.45
C LYS A 167 -3.51 -27.84 -37.90
N GLN A 168 -2.67 -28.75 -37.40
CA GLN A 168 -2.78 -30.19 -37.65
C GLN A 168 -4.10 -30.75 -37.10
N MET A 169 -4.50 -30.32 -35.89
CA MET A 169 -5.75 -30.70 -35.23
C MET A 169 -6.99 -30.01 -35.81
N GLY A 170 -6.84 -29.16 -36.83
CA GLY A 170 -7.95 -28.61 -37.62
C GLY A 170 -8.73 -27.45 -37.01
N LEU A 171 -8.25 -26.85 -35.92
CA LEU A 171 -8.93 -25.77 -35.18
C LEU A 171 -8.81 -24.37 -35.86
N GLY A 172 -8.79 -24.31 -37.19
CA GLY A 172 -8.55 -23.05 -37.92
C GLY A 172 -8.92 -23.03 -39.40
N ARG A 173 -9.63 -24.04 -39.91
CA ARG A 173 -10.18 -23.95 -41.27
C ARG A 173 -11.35 -22.97 -41.26
N LYS A 174 -11.13 -21.73 -41.70
CA LYS A 174 -12.22 -20.82 -42.08
C LYS A 174 -13.08 -21.56 -43.10
N ARG A 175 -14.37 -21.78 -42.78
CA ARG A 175 -15.34 -22.29 -43.74
C ARG A 175 -15.28 -21.36 -44.97
N ALA A 176 -15.03 -21.92 -46.15
CA ALA A 176 -15.07 -21.13 -47.38
C ALA A 176 -16.45 -20.48 -47.50
N PRO A 177 -16.55 -19.21 -47.95
CA PRO A 177 -17.85 -18.58 -48.16
C PRO A 177 -18.61 -19.39 -49.22
N ALA A 178 -19.81 -19.86 -48.87
CA ALA A 178 -20.71 -20.53 -49.80
C ALA A 178 -21.05 -19.55 -50.92
N LYS A 179 -20.83 -19.99 -52.16
CA LYS A 179 -21.08 -19.22 -53.38
C LYS A 179 -22.54 -19.32 -53.78
#